data_AF-C4L6S7-F1
#
_entry.id   AF-C4L6S7-F1
#
_cell.length_a   1.000
_cell.length_b   1.000
_cell.length_c   1.000
_cell.angle_alpha   90.00
_cell.angle_beta   90.00
_cell.angle_gamma   90.00
#
_symmetry.space_group_name_H-M   'P 1'
#
loop_
_entity.id
_entity.type
_entity.pdbx_description
1 polymer ?
#
loop_
_entity_poly.entity_id
_entity_poly.type
_entity_poly.pdbx_seq_one_letter_code
_entity_poly.pdbx_strand_id
1 'polypeptide(L)'
;MITQPFKQAVTQKDLERVKIMLSSSLILDLTFKSFQEMLAYALNQIPELIEQHDGTQFPNMSVWTKTYASEVREDLIDNFSAERIEHIKNVHEHVYAQELQEQLNSSTAATKDVKHEVSSVNITLLIVTLGVAVASILVGVLMDLSIVTIATTTVISTLLVGGITYYVVQKQ
;
A
#
# COMPACT_ATOMS: atom_id res chain seq x y z
N MET A 1 -10.99 1.40 -4.58
CA MET A 1 -11.97 2.10 -5.48
C MET A 1 -12.23 3.53 -5.02
N ILE A 2 -11.95 4.52 -5.87
CA ILE A 2 -12.17 5.94 -5.60
C ILE A 2 -13.59 6.34 -6.04
N THR A 3 -14.45 6.68 -5.08
CA THR A 3 -15.87 7.01 -5.32
C THR A 3 -16.11 8.51 -5.53
N GLN A 4 -17.23 8.90 -6.14
CA GLN A 4 -17.57 10.32 -6.31
C GLN A 4 -17.69 11.08 -4.96
N PRO A 5 -18.34 10.52 -3.92
CA PRO A 5 -18.36 11.16 -2.60
C PRO A 5 -16.96 11.38 -2.02
N PHE A 6 -16.02 10.45 -2.24
CA PHE A 6 -14.64 10.62 -1.78
C PHE A 6 -13.93 11.74 -2.54
N LYS A 7 -14.07 11.77 -3.88
CA LYS A 7 -13.51 12.85 -4.70
C LYS A 7 -14.05 14.22 -4.29
N GLN A 8 -15.33 14.30 -3.96
CA GLN A 8 -15.96 15.53 -3.47
C GLN A 8 -15.36 15.96 -2.14
N ALA A 9 -15.23 15.05 -1.16
CA ALA A 9 -14.60 15.35 0.13
C ALA A 9 -13.16 15.87 -0.04
N VAL A 10 -12.36 15.21 -0.88
CA VAL A 10 -10.98 15.63 -1.21
C VAL A 10 -10.97 17.01 -1.87
N THR A 11 -11.85 17.24 -2.86
CA THR A 11 -11.93 18.53 -3.57
C THR A 11 -12.34 19.67 -2.64
N GLN A 12 -13.21 19.39 -1.66
CA GLN A 12 -13.67 20.36 -0.66
C GLN A 12 -12.66 20.55 0.48
N LYS A 13 -11.56 19.79 0.51
CA LYS A 13 -10.61 19.72 1.63
C LYS A 13 -11.28 19.44 2.97
N ASP A 14 -12.32 18.62 2.96
CA ASP A 14 -12.98 18.13 4.17
C ASP A 14 -12.10 17.02 4.79
N LEU A 15 -11.08 17.43 5.56
CA LEU A 15 -10.06 16.54 6.10
C LEU A 15 -10.66 15.43 6.96
N GLU A 16 -11.58 15.79 7.85
CA GLU A 16 -12.26 14.84 8.74
C GLU A 16 -13.00 13.78 7.93
N ARG A 17 -13.80 14.20 6.93
CA ARG A 17 -14.51 13.26 6.05
C ARG A 17 -13.56 12.39 5.24
N VAL A 18 -12.46 12.95 4.73
CA VAL A 18 -11.43 12.19 4.01
C VAL A 18 -10.83 11.11 4.91
N LYS A 19 -10.44 11.45 6.15
CA LYS A 19 -9.90 10.50 7.15
C LYS A 19 -10.91 9.40 7.49
N ILE A 20 -12.17 9.75 7.73
CA ILE A 20 -13.26 8.78 8.02
C ILE A 20 -13.45 7.82 6.84
N MET A 21 -13.45 8.32 5.60
CA MET A 21 -13.64 7.49 4.41
C MET A 21 -12.45 6.57 4.13
N LEU A 22 -11.22 7.06 4.36
CA LEU A 22 -10.01 6.24 4.32
C LEU A 22 -10.08 5.13 5.37
N SER A 23 -10.36 5.49 6.61
CA SER A 23 -10.52 4.56 7.74
C SER A 23 -11.59 3.50 7.45
N SER A 24 -12.75 3.89 6.89
CA SER A 24 -13.82 2.97 6.48
C SER A 24 -13.39 1.97 5.42
N SER A 25 -12.47 2.33 4.52
CA SER A 25 -11.97 1.42 3.49
C SER A 25 -11.24 0.21 4.06
N LEU A 26 -10.67 0.32 5.26
CA LEU A 26 -10.00 -0.79 5.96
C LEU A 26 -10.96 -1.89 6.38
N ILE A 27 -12.23 -1.56 6.60
CA ILE A 27 -13.29 -2.53 6.95
C ILE A 27 -13.78 -3.25 5.69
N LEU A 28 -13.86 -2.53 4.58
CA LEU A 28 -14.39 -3.04 3.32
C LEU A 28 -13.36 -3.86 2.53
N ASP A 29 -12.08 -3.56 2.71
CA ASP A 29 -10.98 -4.21 2.00
C ASP A 29 -9.83 -4.53 2.95
N LEU A 30 -9.74 -5.79 3.33
CA LEU A 30 -8.68 -6.29 4.20
C LEU A 30 -7.30 -6.32 3.53
N THR A 31 -7.22 -6.19 2.20
CA THR A 31 -5.94 -6.23 1.46
C THR A 31 -5.18 -4.91 1.49
N PHE A 32 -5.77 -3.86 2.09
CA PHE A 32 -5.19 -2.52 2.19
C PHE A 32 -5.04 -1.79 0.84
N LYS A 33 -5.42 -2.40 -0.29
CA LYS A 33 -5.28 -1.83 -1.64
C LYS A 33 -6.17 -0.61 -1.83
N SER A 34 -7.44 -0.72 -1.46
CA SER A 34 -8.39 0.40 -1.59
C SER A 34 -7.96 1.60 -0.75
N PHE A 35 -7.43 1.35 0.45
CA PHE A 35 -6.87 2.39 1.31
C PHE A 35 -5.70 3.09 0.61
N GLN A 36 -4.73 2.34 0.07
CA GLN A 36 -3.56 2.89 -0.62
C GLN A 36 -3.93 3.73 -1.85
N GLU A 37 -4.86 3.25 -2.68
CA GLU A 37 -5.35 3.98 -3.84
C GLU A 37 -6.00 5.31 -3.44
N MET A 38 -6.87 5.27 -2.42
CA MET A 38 -7.56 6.45 -1.90
C MET A 38 -6.59 7.44 -1.26
N LEU A 39 -5.61 6.94 -0.50
CA LEU A 39 -4.59 7.77 0.14
C LEU A 39 -3.73 8.47 -0.91
N ALA A 40 -3.25 7.75 -1.91
CA ALA A 40 -2.46 8.33 -3.00
C ALA A 40 -3.23 9.43 -3.75
N TYR A 41 -4.51 9.22 -4.01
CA TYR A 41 -5.38 10.23 -4.61
C TYR A 41 -5.54 11.47 -3.72
N ALA A 42 -5.78 11.28 -2.42
CA ALA A 42 -5.96 12.39 -1.50
C ALA A 42 -4.67 13.20 -1.31
N LEU A 43 -3.51 12.56 -1.18
CA LEU A 43 -2.21 13.23 -1.02
C LEU A 43 -1.80 14.08 -2.22
N ASN A 44 -2.24 13.71 -3.42
CA ASN A 44 -1.99 14.52 -4.62
C ASN A 44 -2.65 15.92 -4.53
N GLN A 45 -3.79 16.01 -3.83
CA GLN A 45 -4.61 17.22 -3.72
C GLN A 45 -4.48 17.91 -2.35
N ILE A 46 -4.13 17.14 -1.31
CA ILE A 46 -4.01 17.58 0.08
C ILE A 46 -2.67 17.05 0.62
N PRO A 47 -1.52 17.66 0.24
CA PRO A 47 -0.20 17.26 0.74
C PRO A 47 -0.10 17.33 2.27
N GLU A 48 -0.88 18.20 2.90
CA GLU A 48 -0.97 18.40 4.35
C GLU A 48 -1.81 17.35 5.09
N LEU A 49 -2.34 16.33 4.41
CA LEU A 49 -3.20 15.31 5.01
C LEU A 49 -2.47 14.45 6.05
N ILE A 50 -1.16 14.21 5.86
CA ILE A 50 -0.35 13.47 6.83
C ILE A 50 0.07 14.41 7.96
N GLU A 51 -0.33 14.07 9.16
CA GLU A 51 0.00 14.81 10.37
C GLU A 51 1.30 14.31 11.00
N GLN A 52 1.95 15.17 11.78
CA GLN A 52 3.00 14.72 12.68
C GLN A 52 2.42 13.74 13.69
N HIS A 53 3.15 12.67 13.97
CA HIS A 53 2.74 11.70 14.96
C HIS A 53 2.72 12.31 16.37
N ASP A 54 1.73 11.92 17.17
CA ASP A 54 1.50 12.44 18.52
C ASP A 54 2.44 11.82 19.59
N GLY A 55 3.28 10.86 19.21
CA GLY A 55 4.23 10.19 20.09
C GLY A 55 3.66 8.97 20.82
N THR A 56 2.42 8.59 20.52
CA THR A 56 1.76 7.40 21.06
C THR A 56 2.57 6.14 20.77
N GLN A 57 2.89 5.38 21.81
CA GLN A 57 3.62 4.13 21.66
C GLN A 57 2.67 3.01 21.24
N PHE A 58 3.09 2.21 20.26
CA PHE A 58 2.31 1.05 19.82
C PHE A 58 2.65 -0.18 20.66
N PRO A 59 1.63 -0.91 21.18
CA PRO A 59 1.85 -2.15 21.89
C PRO A 59 2.26 -3.28 20.94
N ASN A 60 2.93 -4.28 21.53
CA ASN A 60 3.40 -5.45 20.81
C ASN A 60 2.25 -6.32 20.27
N MET A 61 2.57 -7.15 19.28
CA MET A 61 1.65 -8.07 18.61
C MET A 61 0.84 -8.98 19.54
N SER A 62 1.31 -9.24 20.77
CA SER A 62 0.61 -10.07 21.76
C SER A 62 -0.77 -9.56 22.18
N VAL A 63 -1.08 -8.27 21.95
CA VAL A 63 -2.38 -7.67 22.29
C VAL A 63 -3.24 -7.35 21.06
N TRP A 64 -2.75 -7.68 19.86
CA TRP A 64 -3.47 -7.36 18.63
C TRP A 64 -4.68 -8.29 18.46
N THR A 65 -5.84 -7.74 18.77
CA THR A 65 -7.16 -8.39 18.64
C THR A 65 -8.04 -7.60 17.67
N LYS A 66 -9.21 -8.14 17.29
CA LYS A 66 -10.20 -7.39 16.49
C LYS A 66 -10.72 -6.13 17.21
N THR A 67 -10.80 -6.18 18.53
CA THR A 67 -11.12 -5.02 19.36
C THR A 67 -10.02 -3.97 19.22
N TYR A 68 -8.77 -4.38 19.43
CA TYR A 68 -7.62 -3.49 19.26
C TYR A 68 -7.56 -2.89 17.84
N ALA A 69 -7.77 -3.71 16.80
CA ALA A 69 -7.82 -3.27 15.41
C ALA A 69 -8.92 -2.22 15.13
N SER A 70 -9.99 -2.22 15.93
CA SER A 70 -11.04 -1.20 15.83
C SER A 70 -10.63 0.09 16.55
N GLU A 71 -9.99 -0.01 17.71
CA GLU A 71 -9.42 1.13 18.44
C GLU A 71 -8.36 1.87 17.60
N VAL A 72 -7.37 1.16 17.05
CA VAL A 72 -6.34 1.80 16.21
C VAL A 72 -6.91 2.43 14.93
N ARG A 73 -8.09 2.01 14.48
CA ARG A 73 -8.80 2.60 13.34
C ARG A 73 -9.48 3.93 13.71
N GLU A 74 -10.03 4.02 14.92
CA GLU A 74 -10.60 5.25 15.46
C GLU A 74 -9.48 6.27 15.70
N ASP A 75 -8.42 5.84 16.38
CA ASP A 75 -7.19 6.62 16.60
C ASP A 75 -6.58 7.22 15.32
N LEU A 76 -6.66 6.48 14.20
CA LEU A 76 -6.16 6.94 12.91
C LEU A 76 -6.90 8.20 12.42
N ILE A 77 -8.19 8.33 12.76
CA ILE A 77 -9.00 9.51 12.38
C ILE A 77 -8.55 10.73 13.19
N ASP A 78 -8.21 10.53 14.46
CA ASP A 78 -7.76 11.60 15.37
C ASP A 78 -6.35 12.10 15.02
N ASN A 79 -5.43 11.20 14.69
CA ASN A 79 -4.08 11.52 14.22
C ASN A 79 -3.72 10.68 12.99
N PHE A 80 -3.81 11.30 11.81
CA PHE A 80 -3.55 10.65 10.53
C PHE A 80 -2.06 10.71 10.17
N SER A 81 -1.23 10.12 11.02
CA SER A 81 0.23 10.05 10.86
C SER A 81 0.68 8.83 10.07
N ALA A 82 1.87 8.91 9.46
CA ALA A 82 2.46 7.81 8.71
C ALA A 82 2.67 6.57 9.59
N GLU A 83 3.06 6.78 10.84
CA GLU A 83 3.28 5.78 11.87
C GLU A 83 1.99 5.02 12.20
N ARG A 84 0.86 5.72 12.35
CA ARG A 84 -0.45 5.08 12.60
C ARG A 84 -0.96 4.33 11.38
N ILE A 85 -0.70 4.83 10.16
CA ILE A 85 -1.03 4.14 8.90
C ILE A 85 -0.23 2.83 8.76
N GLU A 86 1.06 2.85 9.07
CA GLU A 86 1.89 1.65 9.06
C GLU A 86 1.44 0.66 10.14
N HIS A 87 1.16 1.16 11.35
CA HIS A 87 0.73 0.31 12.45
C HIS A 87 -0.61 -0.37 12.18
N ILE A 88 -1.63 0.35 11.71
CA ILE A 88 -2.92 -0.25 11.38
C ILE A 88 -2.80 -1.29 10.26
N LYS A 89 -1.90 -1.10 9.28
CA LYS A 89 -1.62 -2.10 8.24
C LYS A 89 -1.11 -3.39 8.85
N ASN A 90 -0.11 -3.31 9.72
CA ASN A 90 0.49 -4.47 10.38
C ASN A 90 -0.52 -5.18 11.29
N VAL A 91 -1.32 -4.41 12.05
CA VAL A 91 -2.41 -4.96 12.88
C VAL A 91 -3.45 -5.67 12.01
N HIS A 92 -3.88 -5.06 10.90
CA HIS A 92 -4.86 -5.67 10.00
C HIS A 92 -4.35 -6.98 9.39
N GLU A 93 -3.11 -7.00 8.88
CA GLU A 93 -2.49 -8.19 8.27
C GLU A 93 -2.39 -9.35 9.26
N HIS A 94 -2.17 -9.06 10.55
CA HIS A 94 -2.14 -10.07 11.59
C HIS A 94 -3.54 -10.53 12.02
N VAL A 95 -4.39 -9.59 12.40
CA VAL A 95 -5.68 -9.84 13.06
C VAL A 95 -6.68 -10.50 12.10
N TYR A 96 -6.60 -10.16 10.81
CA TYR A 96 -7.51 -10.67 9.78
C TYR A 96 -6.81 -11.61 8.79
N ALA A 97 -5.72 -12.26 9.19
CA ALA A 97 -4.92 -13.10 8.29
C ALA A 97 -5.76 -14.20 7.60
N GLN A 98 -6.70 -14.80 8.33
CA GLN A 98 -7.58 -15.85 7.80
C GLN A 98 -8.58 -15.28 6.78
N GLU A 99 -9.27 -14.20 7.15
CA GLU A 99 -10.25 -13.53 6.28
C GLU A 99 -9.59 -12.93 5.04
N LEU A 100 -8.36 -12.42 5.18
CA LEU A 100 -7.55 -11.95 4.07
C LEU A 100 -7.27 -13.09 3.09
N GLN A 101 -6.92 -14.29 3.58
CA GLN A 101 -6.71 -15.45 2.74
C GLN A 101 -7.98 -15.87 2.00
N GLU A 102 -9.14 -15.85 2.67
CA GLU A 102 -10.44 -16.14 2.06
C GLU A 102 -10.83 -15.10 0.98
N GLN A 103 -10.57 -13.82 1.22
CA GLN A 103 -10.83 -12.74 0.27
C GLN A 103 -9.95 -12.87 -1.00
N LEU A 104 -8.70 -13.29 -0.83
CA LEU A 104 -7.78 -13.54 -1.95
C LEU A 104 -8.17 -14.81 -2.74
N ASN A 105 -8.61 -15.86 -2.04
CA ASN A 105 -9.03 -17.11 -2.66
C ASN A 105 -10.36 -16.97 -3.42
N SER A 106 -11.34 -16.25 -2.88
CA SER A 106 -12.62 -15.98 -3.55
C SER A 106 -12.44 -15.13 -4.80
N SER A 107 -11.52 -14.15 -4.78
CA SER A 107 -11.12 -13.37 -5.96
C SER A 107 -10.49 -14.24 -7.06
N THR A 108 -9.79 -15.31 -6.69
CA THR A 108 -9.16 -16.27 -7.62
C THR A 108 -10.14 -17.35 -8.12
N ALA A 109 -11.17 -17.67 -7.34
CA ALA A 109 -12.21 -18.62 -7.73
C ALA A 109 -13.19 -18.02 -8.76
N ALA A 110 -13.50 -16.72 -8.63
CA ALA A 110 -14.36 -16.00 -9.58
C ALA A 110 -13.77 -15.89 -11.00
N THR A 111 -12.50 -16.25 -11.21
CA THR A 111 -11.83 -16.28 -12.52
C THR A 111 -11.76 -17.67 -13.16
N LYS A 112 -12.33 -18.72 -12.54
CA LYS A 112 -12.23 -20.11 -13.05
C LYS A 112 -13.33 -20.57 -14.01
N ASP A 113 -14.32 -19.73 -14.34
CA ASP A 113 -15.44 -20.08 -15.23
C ASP A 113 -15.35 -19.49 -16.67
N VAL A 114 -14.13 -19.32 -17.19
CA VAL A 114 -13.92 -19.15 -18.65
C VAL A 114 -13.00 -20.28 -19.15
N LYS A 115 -13.61 -21.24 -19.84
CA LYS A 115 -13.04 -22.53 -20.28
C LYS A 115 -11.94 -22.39 -21.34
N HIS A 116 -10.84 -23.12 -21.09
CA HIS A 116 -9.99 -23.91 -22.01
C HIS A 116 -9.30 -23.29 -23.24
N GLU A 117 -8.03 -23.69 -23.40
CA GLU A 117 -7.16 -23.68 -24.58
C GLU A 117 -6.16 -22.52 -24.72
N VAL A 118 -4.97 -22.65 -24.09
CA VAL A 118 -3.70 -22.51 -24.82
C VAL A 118 -2.69 -23.51 -24.26
N SER A 119 -2.22 -24.33 -25.19
CA SER A 119 -1.06 -25.22 -25.19
C SER A 119 0.17 -24.69 -24.43
N SER A 120 0.96 -25.62 -23.91
CA SER A 120 2.25 -25.45 -23.22
C SER A 120 3.11 -24.28 -23.74
N VAL A 121 3.23 -23.19 -22.96
CA VAL A 121 4.24 -22.15 -23.19
C VAL A 121 4.80 -21.66 -21.85
N ASN A 122 6.14 -21.63 -21.76
CA ASN A 122 6.93 -21.17 -20.63
C ASN A 122 6.50 -19.77 -20.16
N ILE A 123 6.38 -19.59 -18.84
CA ILE A 123 5.83 -18.38 -18.22
C ILE A 123 6.84 -17.22 -18.31
N THR A 124 6.76 -16.45 -19.38
CA THR A 124 7.32 -15.09 -19.47
C THR A 124 6.22 -14.11 -19.05
N LEU A 125 6.33 -13.58 -17.82
CA LEU A 125 5.37 -12.66 -17.23
C LEU A 125 5.44 -11.27 -17.90
N LEU A 126 4.30 -10.77 -18.40
CA LEU A 126 4.16 -9.50 -19.11
C LEU A 126 3.35 -8.52 -18.23
N ILE A 127 4.03 -7.51 -17.68
CA ILE A 127 3.43 -6.42 -16.90
C ILE A 127 2.82 -5.40 -17.87
N VAL A 128 1.50 -5.16 -17.80
CA VAL A 128 0.84 -4.08 -18.54
C VAL A 128 0.73 -2.85 -17.65
N THR A 129 1.51 -1.83 -18.00
CA THR A 129 1.60 -0.50 -17.42
C THR A 129 0.55 0.46 -17.99
N LEU A 130 -0.23 1.10 -17.12
CA LEU A 130 -0.82 2.43 -17.30
C LEU A 130 -0.43 3.19 -16.01
N GLY A 131 0.32 4.27 -15.93
CA GLY A 131 0.93 5.20 -16.87
C GLY A 131 1.27 6.43 -16.02
N VAL A 132 2.56 6.69 -15.77
CA VAL A 132 3.19 7.88 -15.14
C VAL A 132 3.33 7.91 -13.60
N ALA A 133 4.41 7.25 -13.16
CA ALA A 133 5.49 7.73 -12.28
C ALA A 133 5.25 8.16 -10.81
N VAL A 134 5.23 7.18 -9.88
CA VAL A 134 6.13 7.17 -8.70
C VAL A 134 6.54 5.72 -8.45
N ALA A 135 7.84 5.48 -8.32
CA ALA A 135 8.42 4.15 -8.14
C ALA A 135 7.93 3.49 -6.83
N SER A 136 7.05 2.50 -6.93
CA SER A 136 6.82 1.56 -5.84
C SER A 136 7.72 0.35 -6.07
N ILE A 137 8.78 0.28 -5.28
CA ILE A 137 9.49 -0.97 -5.05
C ILE A 137 8.51 -1.88 -4.31
N LEU A 138 7.76 -2.71 -5.04
CA LEU A 138 7.09 -3.85 -4.43
C LEU A 138 8.17 -4.91 -4.20
N VAL A 139 8.87 -4.79 -3.06
CA VAL A 139 9.64 -5.89 -2.49
C VAL A 139 8.65 -6.97 -2.08
N GLY A 140 8.23 -7.78 -3.05
CA GLY A 140 7.77 -9.14 -2.81
C GLY A 140 8.97 -10.07 -3.00
N VAL A 141 10.02 -9.88 -2.20
CA VAL A 141 11.12 -10.85 -2.11
C VAL A 141 10.77 -11.78 -0.95
N LEU A 142 10.53 -13.04 -1.30
CA LEU A 142 10.50 -14.16 -0.38
C LEU A 142 11.77 -14.09 0.49
N MET A 143 11.61 -13.94 1.80
CA MET A 143 12.73 -14.00 2.74
C MET A 143 13.30 -15.41 2.76
N ASP A 144 14.27 -15.65 1.89
CA ASP A 144 15.28 -16.69 2.01
C ASP A 144 16.50 -16.26 1.19
N LEU A 145 17.24 -15.25 1.67
CA LEU A 145 18.68 -15.15 1.37
C LEU A 145 19.39 -14.20 2.35
N SER A 146 20.50 -14.69 2.88
CA SER A 146 21.37 -14.05 3.88
C SER A 146 21.73 -12.59 3.54
N ILE A 147 21.45 -11.69 4.49
CA ILE A 147 21.77 -10.27 4.39
C ILE A 147 23.30 -10.08 4.45
N VAL A 148 23.88 -9.43 3.42
CA VAL A 148 25.18 -8.75 3.55
C VAL A 148 24.93 -7.25 3.44
N THR A 149 25.04 -6.58 4.58
CA THR A 149 24.97 -5.13 4.72
C THR A 149 26.21 -4.50 4.08
N ILE A 150 26.05 -3.71 3.01
CA ILE A 150 27.14 -2.86 2.51
C ILE A 150 26.78 -1.40 2.74
N ALA A 151 27.33 -0.86 3.82
CA ALA A 151 27.48 0.56 4.03
C ALA A 151 28.46 1.13 2.97
N THR A 152 28.04 2.17 2.24
CA THR A 152 28.81 3.39 1.92
C THR A 152 28.20 4.13 0.74
N THR A 153 27.70 5.34 1.01
CA THR A 153 27.74 6.53 0.15
C THR A 153 27.95 6.34 -1.36
N THR A 154 26.90 6.50 -2.16
CA THR A 154 27.04 7.07 -3.52
C THR A 154 25.71 7.65 -3.99
N VAL A 155 25.74 8.95 -4.29
CA VAL A 155 24.62 9.67 -4.92
C VAL A 155 24.50 9.17 -6.36
N ILE A 156 23.37 8.55 -6.70
CA ILE A 156 23.08 8.11 -8.06
C ILE A 156 22.08 9.11 -8.67
N SER A 157 22.54 9.93 -9.61
CA SER A 157 21.69 10.79 -10.42
C SER A 157 21.22 10.01 -11.64
N THR A 158 19.92 9.78 -11.76
CA THR A 158 19.31 9.11 -12.92
C THR A 158 19.00 10.12 -14.02
N LEU A 159 19.27 9.76 -15.28
CA LEU A 159 18.86 10.51 -16.47
C LEU A 159 18.16 9.55 -17.43
N LEU A 160 16.89 9.85 -17.73
CA LEU A 160 16.04 9.07 -18.62
C LEU A 160 16.10 9.65 -20.03
N VAL A 161 16.65 8.91 -20.99
CA VAL A 161 16.53 9.21 -22.42
C VAL A 161 16.10 7.93 -23.13
N GLY A 162 14.93 7.95 -23.78
CA GLY A 162 14.52 6.90 -24.72
C GLY A 162 14.30 5.50 -24.12
N GLY A 163 13.91 5.39 -22.85
CA GLY A 163 13.48 4.13 -22.25
C GLY A 163 14.59 3.14 -21.87
N ILE A 164 15.87 3.53 -21.99
CA ILE A 164 17.00 2.74 -21.49
C ILE A 164 17.64 3.51 -20.34
N THR A 165 17.77 2.86 -19.18
CA THR A 165 18.47 3.44 -18.03
C THR A 165 19.96 3.18 -18.19
N TYR A 166 20.73 4.25 -18.36
CA TYR A 166 22.19 4.17 -18.37
C TYR A 166 22.74 4.53 -16.99
N TYR A 167 23.58 3.66 -16.44
CA TYR A 167 24.40 3.97 -15.27
C TYR A 167 25.75 4.48 -15.77
N VAL A 168 25.97 5.79 -15.68
CA VAL A 168 27.30 6.36 -15.95
C VAL A 168 28.12 6.26 -14.67
N VAL A 169 28.99 5.25 -14.61
CA VAL A 169 30.03 5.18 -13.58
C VAL A 169 31.14 6.14 -14.01
N GLN A 170 31.21 7.33 -13.40
CA GLN A 170 32.42 8.15 -13.50
C GLN A 170 33.51 7.49 -12.65
N LYS A 171 34.51 6.92 -13.31
CA LYS A 171 35.77 6.57 -12.65
C LYS A 171 36.50 7.87 -12.33
N GLN A 172 36.83 8.09 -11.06
CA GLN A 172 37.93 8.98 -10.67
C GLN A 172 39.25 8.22 -10.81
#